data_AF-A0A969F8H3-F1
#
_entry.id   AF-A0A969F8H3-F1
#
_cell.length_a   1.000
_cell.length_b   1.000
_cell.length_c   1.000
_cell.angle_alpha   90.00
_cell.angle_beta   90.00
_cell.angle_gamma   90.00
#
_symmetry.space_group_name_H-M   'P 1'
#
loop_
_entity.id
_entity.type
_entity.pdbx_description
1 polymer ?
#
loop_
_entity_poly.entity_id
_entity_poly.type
_entity_poly.pdbx_seq_one_letter_code
_entity_poly.pdbx_strand_id
1 'polypeptide(L)'
;MNLRTAVPTPISGTVRVASFNVLNYFNGDGLGGGFPTPRGANTAVEFTRQRDKTIPAILALDAHIIGLMEIENDGYGPNSAIADLVNGLNAVAGAGTYAYVNPGLPLLGSDQIAVGLIYKPAVVTLGGIATDGTDAFAIRNRQPLAATFSEVGSGELFTVVVNHLKSKGSDCNTAVGVFPPDPDTGDGAGVTVTSPVPLRPRNYSPGWLPTPPAAAMPTS
;
A
#
# COMPACT_ATOMS: atom_id res chain seq x y z
N MET A 1 26.43 -5.02 17.29
CA MET A 1 25.05 -5.50 17.45
C MET A 1 24.15 -4.28 17.37
N ASN A 2 23.35 -4.14 16.31
CA ASN A 2 22.36 -3.06 16.22
C ASN A 2 21.12 -3.51 16.99
N LEU A 3 21.18 -3.35 18.32
CA LEU A 3 20.09 -3.76 19.21
C LEU A 3 18.86 -2.94 18.86
N ARG A 4 17.74 -3.63 18.55
CA ARG A 4 16.44 -2.99 18.44
C ARG A 4 16.19 -2.20 19.73
N THR A 5 15.88 -0.92 19.59
CA THR A 5 15.41 -0.09 20.71
C THR A 5 14.19 -0.74 21.35
N ALA A 6 14.04 -0.52 22.66
CA ALA A 6 12.85 -0.95 23.39
C ALA A 6 11.58 -0.40 22.71
N VAL A 7 10.48 -1.15 22.83
CA VAL A 7 9.15 -0.78 22.33
C VAL A 7 8.90 0.70 22.64
N PRO A 8 8.50 1.54 21.65
CA PRO A 8 8.20 2.94 21.87
C PRO A 8 7.22 3.12 23.03
N THR A 9 7.40 4.16 23.84
CA THR A 9 6.44 4.51 24.89
C THR A 9 5.05 4.60 24.26
N PRO A 10 4.04 3.88 24.78
CA PRO A 10 2.68 3.97 24.25
C PRO A 10 2.21 5.43 24.30
N ILE A 11 1.97 6.01 23.14
CA ILE A 11 1.15 7.22 23.03
C ILE A 11 -0.31 6.79 23.07
N SER A 12 -1.20 7.64 23.57
CA SER A 12 -2.62 7.36 23.81
C SER A 12 -3.48 7.15 22.53
N GLY A 13 -2.88 6.73 21.42
CA GLY A 13 -3.56 6.48 20.16
C GLY A 13 -4.34 5.16 20.20
N THR A 14 -5.60 5.20 19.79
CA THR A 14 -6.47 4.02 19.69
C THR A 14 -6.31 3.29 18.35
N VAL A 15 -5.74 3.95 17.33
CA VAL A 15 -5.47 3.37 16.01
C VAL A 15 -3.99 3.04 15.84
N ARG A 16 -3.69 1.79 15.45
CA ARG A 16 -2.35 1.35 15.05
C ARG A 16 -2.28 1.25 13.54
N VAL A 17 -1.34 1.97 12.92
CA VAL A 17 -1.10 1.95 11.47
C VAL A 17 0.30 1.43 11.20
N ALA A 18 0.43 0.50 10.25
CA ALA A 18 1.71 -0.05 9.83
C ALA A 18 1.82 -0.08 8.29
N SER A 19 3.03 -0.34 7.80
CA SER A 19 3.25 -0.69 6.40
C SER A 19 4.07 -1.97 6.29
N PHE A 20 3.85 -2.73 5.22
CA PHE A 20 4.51 -4.00 5.00
C PHE A 20 4.72 -4.25 3.50
N ASN A 21 5.97 -4.40 3.08
CA ASN A 21 6.28 -4.87 1.73
C ASN A 21 6.19 -6.41 1.72
N VAL A 22 5.30 -6.96 0.89
CA VAL A 22 5.01 -8.40 0.83
C VAL A 22 5.89 -9.18 -0.17
N LEU A 23 6.89 -8.51 -0.76
CA LEU A 23 7.95 -9.08 -1.60
C LEU A 23 7.44 -9.81 -2.85
N ASN A 24 6.75 -9.09 -3.73
CA ASN A 24 6.07 -9.59 -4.93
C ASN A 24 5.11 -10.74 -4.59
N TYR A 25 4.03 -10.41 -3.90
CA TYR A 25 2.93 -11.33 -3.63
C TYR A 25 2.06 -11.49 -4.88
N PHE A 26 2.42 -12.47 -5.71
CA PHE A 26 1.78 -12.76 -7.00
C PHE A 26 1.16 -14.15 -6.93
N ASN A 27 -0.15 -14.24 -7.14
CA ASN A 27 -0.95 -15.44 -6.90
C ASN A 27 -1.31 -16.20 -8.19
N GLY A 28 -0.84 -15.75 -9.35
CA GLY A 28 -1.08 -16.41 -10.64
C GLY A 28 -2.46 -16.07 -11.18
N ASP A 29 -3.28 -17.08 -11.48
CA ASP A 29 -4.68 -16.87 -11.89
C ASP A 29 -5.67 -16.83 -10.70
N GLY A 30 -5.16 -16.95 -9.47
CA GLY A 30 -5.95 -17.06 -8.24
C GLY A 30 -6.70 -18.39 -8.09
N LEU A 31 -6.52 -19.34 -9.01
CA LEU A 31 -7.16 -20.66 -9.04
C LEU A 31 -6.14 -21.81 -8.90
N GLY A 32 -4.89 -21.48 -8.57
CA GLY A 32 -3.78 -22.42 -8.42
C GLY A 32 -2.96 -22.64 -9.70
N GLY A 33 -3.32 -21.97 -10.79
CA GLY A 33 -2.57 -21.91 -12.05
C GLY A 33 -1.86 -20.57 -12.25
N GLY A 34 -1.47 -20.26 -13.48
CA GLY A 34 -0.85 -18.96 -13.82
C GLY A 34 0.64 -18.82 -13.44
N PHE A 35 1.32 -19.92 -13.12
CA PHE A 35 2.74 -19.95 -12.80
C PHE A 35 3.62 -20.41 -13.99
N PRO A 36 4.88 -19.94 -14.11
CA PRO A 36 5.52 -18.93 -13.26
C PRO A 36 4.90 -17.55 -13.48
N THR A 37 4.73 -16.79 -12.40
CA THR A 37 4.27 -15.41 -12.49
C THR A 37 5.41 -14.53 -13.03
N PRO A 38 5.12 -13.36 -13.63
CA PRO A 38 6.15 -12.45 -14.14
C PRO A 38 7.06 -11.87 -13.04
N ARG A 39 6.62 -11.95 -11.78
CA ARG A 39 7.33 -11.54 -10.56
C ARG A 39 6.91 -12.44 -9.41
N GLY A 40 7.75 -12.64 -8.41
CA GLY A 40 7.39 -13.41 -7.21
C GLY A 40 7.61 -14.91 -7.39
N ALA A 41 6.61 -15.72 -7.05
CA ALA A 41 6.71 -17.17 -7.00
C ALA A 41 6.73 -17.83 -8.40
N ASN A 42 7.60 -18.82 -8.61
CA ASN A 42 7.65 -19.54 -9.89
C ASN A 42 6.65 -20.70 -9.96
N THR A 43 6.06 -21.09 -8.83
CA THR A 43 5.11 -22.20 -8.73
C THR A 43 4.06 -21.92 -7.65
N ALA A 44 2.91 -22.58 -7.74
CA ALA A 44 1.87 -22.52 -6.71
C ALA A 44 2.42 -22.93 -5.32
N VAL A 45 3.33 -23.91 -5.27
CA VAL A 45 3.98 -24.34 -4.02
C VAL A 45 4.84 -23.23 -3.42
N GLU A 46 5.60 -22.51 -4.23
CA GLU A 46 6.40 -21.37 -3.77
C GLU A 46 5.52 -20.22 -3.28
N PHE A 47 4.40 -19.97 -3.97
CA PHE A 47 3.41 -18.98 -3.56
C PHE A 47 2.80 -19.34 -2.20
N THR A 48 2.36 -20.58 -2.00
CA THR A 48 1.85 -21.04 -0.69
C THR A 48 2.89 -20.83 0.41
N ARG A 49 4.16 -21.16 0.16
CA ARG A 49 5.24 -20.94 1.13
C ARG A 49 5.46 -19.45 1.47
N GLN A 50 5.28 -18.55 0.51
CA GLN A 50 5.32 -17.10 0.75
C GLN A 50 4.11 -16.67 1.60
N ARG A 51 2.90 -17.07 1.18
CA ARG A 51 1.63 -16.78 1.86
C ARG A 51 1.65 -17.22 3.33
N ASP A 52 2.11 -18.43 3.60
CA ASP A 52 2.22 -19.00 4.95
C ASP A 52 3.21 -18.24 5.86
N LYS A 53 4.14 -17.47 5.29
CA LYS A 53 5.04 -16.58 6.05
C LYS A 53 4.47 -15.17 6.19
N THR A 54 3.86 -14.66 5.12
CA THR A 54 3.32 -13.30 5.06
C THR A 54 2.13 -13.13 6.01
N ILE A 55 1.20 -14.10 6.06
CA ILE A 55 0.00 -13.99 6.91
C ILE A 55 0.37 -13.86 8.40
N PRO A 56 1.17 -14.76 9.02
CA PRO A 56 1.56 -14.59 10.41
C PRO A 56 2.36 -13.31 10.68
N ALA A 57 3.21 -12.88 9.73
CA ALA A 57 3.96 -11.63 9.87
C ALA A 57 3.03 -10.41 9.93
N ILE A 58 2.01 -10.35 9.07
CA ILE A 58 1.00 -9.29 9.07
C ILE A 58 0.19 -9.31 10.38
N LEU A 59 -0.22 -10.49 10.86
CA LEU A 59 -0.95 -10.61 12.12
C LEU A 59 -0.10 -10.13 13.31
N ALA A 60 1.20 -10.43 13.30
CA ALA A 60 2.14 -10.02 14.34
C ALA A 60 2.41 -8.50 14.38
N LEU A 61 2.09 -7.75 13.32
CA LEU A 61 2.13 -6.28 13.35
C LEU A 61 1.12 -5.69 14.33
N ASP A 62 0.05 -6.43 14.62
CA ASP A 62 -1.07 -5.99 15.46
C ASP A 62 -1.59 -4.60 15.04
N ALA A 63 -1.64 -4.33 13.74
CA ALA A 63 -2.13 -3.06 13.20
C ALA A 63 -3.61 -3.14 12.84
N HIS A 64 -4.28 -1.99 12.94
CA HIS A 64 -5.67 -1.79 12.54
C HIS A 64 -5.78 -1.38 11.07
N ILE A 65 -4.78 -0.68 10.54
CA ILE A 65 -4.64 -0.33 9.13
C ILE A 65 -3.23 -0.69 8.68
N ILE A 66 -3.11 -1.33 7.52
CA ILE A 66 -1.82 -1.76 6.97
C ILE A 66 -1.74 -1.33 5.50
N GLY A 67 -0.76 -0.48 5.20
CA GLY A 67 -0.35 -0.18 3.83
C GLY A 67 0.55 -1.30 3.29
N LEU A 68 0.23 -1.81 2.11
CA LEU A 68 0.93 -2.91 1.47
C LEU A 68 1.70 -2.40 0.25
N MET A 69 2.91 -2.91 0.06
CA MET A 69 3.70 -2.72 -1.16
C MET A 69 4.02 -4.08 -1.77
N GLU A 70 4.12 -4.13 -3.10
CA GLU A 70 4.42 -5.35 -3.86
C GLU A 70 3.30 -6.39 -3.92
N ILE A 71 2.06 -5.90 -4.02
CA ILE A 71 0.89 -6.72 -4.37
C ILE A 71 0.82 -6.81 -5.91
N GLU A 72 0.47 -7.97 -6.46
CA GLU A 72 0.17 -8.10 -7.88
C GLU A 72 -1.02 -7.21 -8.27
N ASN A 73 -0.87 -6.46 -9.37
CA ASN A 73 -1.92 -5.61 -9.91
C ASN A 73 -2.79 -6.43 -10.87
N ASP A 74 -3.60 -7.33 -10.33
CA ASP A 74 -4.54 -8.22 -11.04
C ASP A 74 -6.02 -7.88 -10.75
N GLY A 75 -6.25 -6.73 -10.13
CA GLY A 75 -7.56 -6.17 -9.83
C GLY A 75 -8.00 -6.42 -8.39
N TYR A 76 -9.31 -6.44 -8.18
CA TYR A 76 -9.92 -6.45 -6.84
C TYR A 76 -11.02 -7.51 -6.70
N GLY A 77 -11.13 -8.40 -7.69
CA GLY A 77 -12.08 -9.51 -7.69
C GLY A 77 -11.67 -10.64 -6.74
N PRO A 78 -12.50 -11.68 -6.61
CA PRO A 78 -12.28 -12.78 -5.64
C PRO A 78 -10.99 -13.57 -5.89
N ASN A 79 -10.47 -13.56 -7.12
CA ASN A 79 -9.23 -14.24 -7.48
C ASN A 79 -8.00 -13.32 -7.41
N SER A 80 -8.15 -12.05 -7.04
CA SER A 80 -7.03 -11.10 -6.98
C SER A 80 -6.07 -11.43 -5.84
N ALA A 81 -4.80 -11.04 -5.98
CA ALA A 81 -3.79 -11.21 -4.95
C ALA A 81 -4.17 -10.53 -3.62
N ILE A 82 -4.78 -9.34 -3.67
CA ILE A 82 -5.26 -8.64 -2.47
C ILE A 82 -6.42 -9.38 -1.79
N ALA A 83 -7.32 -9.99 -2.57
CA ALA A 83 -8.41 -10.79 -2.04
C ALA A 83 -7.90 -12.09 -1.41
N ASP A 84 -6.96 -12.80 -2.06
CA ASP A 84 -6.33 -14.00 -1.49
C ASP A 84 -5.67 -13.70 -0.13
N LEU A 85 -4.92 -12.59 -0.04
CA LEU A 85 -4.25 -12.19 1.19
C LEU A 85 -5.26 -11.90 2.31
N VAL A 86 -6.31 -11.12 2.04
CA VAL A 86 -7.36 -10.82 3.04
C VAL A 86 -8.14 -12.06 3.43
N ASN A 87 -8.45 -12.95 2.50
CA ASN A 87 -9.10 -14.23 2.78
C ASN A 87 -8.22 -15.11 3.68
N GLY A 88 -6.91 -15.16 3.42
CA GLY A 88 -5.95 -15.87 4.26
C GLY A 88 -5.84 -15.29 5.67
N LEU A 89 -5.81 -13.96 5.80
CA LEU A 89 -5.84 -13.29 7.10
C LEU A 89 -7.12 -13.60 7.87
N ASN A 90 -8.27 -13.55 7.21
CA ASN A 90 -9.58 -13.84 7.80
C ASN A 90 -9.78 -15.32 8.16
N ALA A 91 -9.13 -16.24 7.44
CA ALA A 91 -9.15 -17.65 7.81
C ALA A 91 -8.48 -17.91 9.18
N VAL A 92 -7.49 -17.10 9.55
CA VAL A 92 -6.76 -17.22 10.82
C VAL A 92 -7.37 -16.32 11.91
N ALA A 93 -7.70 -15.08 11.56
CA ALA A 93 -8.14 -14.05 12.50
C ALA A 93 -9.67 -13.98 12.68
N GLY A 94 -10.43 -14.82 11.97
CA GLY A 94 -11.89 -14.79 11.92
C GLY A 94 -12.44 -14.06 10.70
N ALA A 95 -13.56 -14.56 10.18
CA ALA A 95 -14.21 -13.99 9.00
C ALA A 95 -14.63 -12.52 9.25
N GLY A 96 -14.31 -11.64 8.30
CA GLY A 96 -14.64 -10.22 8.37
C GLY A 96 -13.72 -9.38 9.27
N THR A 97 -12.66 -9.96 9.85
CA THR A 97 -11.70 -9.22 10.67
C THR A 97 -10.93 -8.18 9.85
N TYR A 98 -10.56 -8.51 8.63
CA TYR A 98 -9.88 -7.65 7.67
C TYR A 98 -10.73 -7.41 6.43
N ALA A 99 -10.66 -6.19 5.91
CA ALA A 99 -11.14 -5.79 4.59
C ALA A 99 -10.02 -5.08 3.83
N TYR A 100 -10.13 -4.98 2.50
CA TYR A 100 -9.21 -4.20 1.66
C TYR A 100 -9.92 -3.01 1.02
N VAL A 101 -9.15 -1.97 0.70
CA VAL A 101 -9.63 -0.82 -0.06
C VAL A 101 -9.63 -1.15 -1.55
N ASN A 102 -10.79 -1.04 -2.18
CA ASN A 102 -10.94 -1.08 -3.63
C ASN A 102 -11.21 0.36 -4.13
N PRO A 103 -10.33 0.97 -4.93
CA PRO A 103 -10.48 2.33 -5.43
C PRO A 103 -11.55 2.47 -6.54
N GLY A 104 -12.26 1.40 -6.91
CA GLY A 104 -13.27 1.43 -7.97
C GLY A 104 -12.66 1.42 -9.37
N LEU A 105 -11.38 1.06 -9.49
CA LEU A 105 -10.65 0.95 -10.75
C LEU A 105 -10.40 -0.51 -11.09
N PRO A 106 -10.30 -0.89 -12.39
CA PRO A 106 -9.91 -2.23 -12.78
C PRO A 106 -8.52 -2.61 -12.27
N LEU A 107 -7.56 -1.67 -12.33
CA LEU A 107 -6.17 -1.79 -11.90
C LEU A 107 -5.70 -0.45 -11.29
N LEU A 108 -4.70 -0.50 -10.40
CA LEU A 108 -4.09 0.70 -9.81
C LEU A 108 -2.82 1.09 -10.58
N GLY A 109 -2.98 1.94 -11.58
CA GLY A 109 -1.91 2.25 -12.54
C GLY A 109 -1.64 1.10 -13.51
N SER A 110 -0.54 1.17 -14.25
CA SER A 110 -0.19 0.24 -15.33
C SER A 110 0.93 -0.75 -15.02
N ASP A 111 1.61 -0.62 -13.87
CA ASP A 111 2.65 -1.55 -13.45
C ASP A 111 2.03 -2.87 -12.96
N GLN A 112 2.74 -3.98 -13.12
CA GLN A 112 2.31 -5.29 -12.60
C GLN A 112 2.31 -5.33 -11.07
N ILE A 113 2.99 -4.38 -10.42
CA ILE A 113 3.04 -4.22 -8.97
C ILE A 113 2.18 -3.01 -8.56
N ALA A 114 1.23 -3.24 -7.66
CA ALA A 114 0.44 -2.22 -7.01
C ALA A 114 0.80 -2.06 -5.53
N VAL A 115 0.36 -0.94 -4.95
CA VAL A 115 0.17 -0.81 -3.51
C VAL A 115 -1.22 -1.32 -3.13
N GLY A 116 -1.39 -1.72 -1.88
CA GLY A 116 -2.69 -2.08 -1.31
C GLY A 116 -2.90 -1.42 0.04
N LEU A 117 -4.13 -1.43 0.53
CA LEU A 117 -4.43 -0.99 1.89
C LEU A 117 -5.49 -1.92 2.48
N ILE A 118 -5.17 -2.54 3.62
CA ILE A 118 -6.09 -3.39 4.38
C ILE A 118 -6.36 -2.77 5.75
N TYR A 119 -7.53 -3.04 6.31
CA TYR A 119 -7.97 -2.47 7.57
C TYR A 119 -8.91 -3.39 8.33
N LYS A 120 -9.09 -3.15 9.63
CA LYS A 120 -10.06 -3.85 10.49
C LYS A 120 -11.36 -3.04 10.60
N PRO A 121 -12.48 -3.48 9.99
CA PRO A 121 -13.73 -2.73 10.00
C PRO A 121 -14.32 -2.49 11.40
N ALA A 122 -13.97 -3.32 12.38
CA ALA A 122 -14.39 -3.16 13.77
C ALA A 122 -13.75 -1.94 14.48
N VAL A 123 -12.67 -1.37 13.92
CA VAL A 123 -11.93 -0.24 14.51
C VAL A 123 -12.12 1.04 13.70
N VAL A 124 -12.18 0.91 12.37
CA VAL A 124 -12.27 2.07 11.47
C VAL A 124 -13.27 1.82 10.36
N THR A 125 -14.00 2.88 10.00
CA THR A 125 -14.89 2.92 8.83
C THR A 125 -14.17 3.57 7.67
N LEU A 126 -14.18 2.93 6.50
CA LEU A 126 -13.63 3.47 5.27
C LEU A 126 -14.54 4.60 4.72
N GLY A 127 -13.94 5.73 4.41
CA GLY A 127 -14.59 6.89 3.79
C GLY A 127 -14.08 7.13 2.37
N GLY A 128 -13.58 8.34 2.11
CA GLY A 128 -13.09 8.75 0.80
C GLY A 128 -11.84 7.99 0.35
N ILE A 129 -11.77 7.65 -0.93
CA ILE A 129 -10.62 6.97 -1.56
C ILE A 129 -10.13 7.85 -2.70
N ALA A 130 -8.82 8.00 -2.83
CA ALA A 130 -8.21 8.70 -3.94
C ALA A 130 -6.91 8.04 -4.40
N THR A 131 -6.53 8.31 -5.63
CA THR A 131 -5.29 7.84 -6.26
C THR A 131 -4.77 8.90 -7.22
N ASP A 132 -3.48 8.94 -7.49
CA ASP A 132 -2.89 9.93 -8.42
C ASP A 132 -1.91 9.29 -9.39
N GLY A 133 -2.30 9.21 -10.66
CA GLY A 133 -1.45 8.70 -11.73
C GLY A 133 -0.69 9.77 -12.50
N THR A 134 -0.67 11.03 -12.04
CA THR A 134 -0.07 12.16 -12.75
C THR A 134 1.35 12.49 -12.28
N ASP A 135 2.05 13.34 -13.03
CA ASP A 135 3.37 13.89 -12.71
C ASP A 135 4.39 12.83 -12.24
N ALA A 136 4.82 12.92 -10.97
CA ALA A 136 5.79 12.03 -10.36
C ALA A 136 5.33 10.56 -10.32
N PHE A 137 4.03 10.29 -10.41
CA PHE A 137 3.46 8.95 -10.43
C PHE A 137 3.10 8.45 -11.83
N ALA A 138 3.19 9.31 -12.86
CA ALA A 138 2.91 8.94 -14.24
C ALA A 138 3.98 8.01 -14.84
N ILE A 139 5.21 8.07 -14.34
CA ILE A 139 6.36 7.37 -14.91
C ILE A 139 7.16 6.69 -13.79
N ARG A 140 7.38 5.37 -13.93
CA ARG A 140 8.25 4.50 -13.09
C ARG A 140 7.80 4.25 -11.64
N ASN A 141 7.06 5.16 -11.02
CA ASN A 141 6.51 4.97 -9.68
C ASN A 141 5.18 4.22 -9.71
N ARG A 142 4.86 3.53 -8.62
CA ARG A 142 3.54 2.90 -8.49
C ARG A 142 2.54 3.98 -8.07
N GLN A 143 1.36 3.93 -8.68
CA GLN A 143 0.28 4.86 -8.37
C GLN A 143 -0.10 4.72 -6.89
N PRO A 144 -0.08 5.80 -6.10
CA PRO A 144 -0.39 5.78 -4.68
C PRO A 144 -1.88 5.57 -4.45
N LEU A 145 -2.20 5.07 -3.25
CA LEU A 145 -3.55 4.87 -2.76
C LEU A 145 -3.73 5.64 -1.46
N ALA A 146 -4.65 6.59 -1.44
CA ALA A 146 -5.09 7.28 -0.25
C ALA A 146 -6.48 6.81 0.16
N ALA A 147 -6.67 6.59 1.46
CA ALA A 147 -7.97 6.28 2.03
C ALA A 147 -8.17 7.07 3.33
N THR A 148 -9.29 7.76 3.43
CA THR A 148 -9.76 8.41 4.64
C THR A 148 -10.54 7.41 5.48
N PHE A 149 -10.25 7.39 6.78
CA PHE A 149 -10.90 6.55 7.76
C PHE A 149 -11.53 7.41 8.84
N SER A 150 -12.64 6.92 9.40
CA SER A 150 -13.21 7.40 10.66
C SER A 150 -12.99 6.33 11.74
N GLU A 151 -12.41 6.70 12.88
CA GLU A 151 -12.29 5.78 14.02
C GLU A 151 -13.66 5.56 14.67
N VAL A 152 -14.05 4.30 14.90
CA VAL A 152 -15.43 3.93 15.26
C VAL A 152 -15.85 4.48 16.63
N GLY A 153 -14.94 4.66 17.57
CA GLY A 153 -15.27 5.11 18.93
C GLY A 153 -15.44 6.62 19.08
N SER A 154 -14.64 7.39 18.34
CA SER A 154 -14.50 8.84 18.45
C SER A 154 -15.09 9.60 17.26
N GLY A 155 -15.21 8.94 16.10
CA GLY A 155 -15.59 9.57 14.83
C GLY A 155 -14.46 10.37 14.18
N GLU A 156 -13.28 10.46 14.79
CA GLU A 156 -12.16 11.25 14.27
C GLU A 156 -11.72 10.76 12.88
N LEU A 157 -11.49 11.72 11.99
CA LEU A 157 -11.09 11.46 10.60
C LEU A 157 -9.58 11.59 10.43
N PHE A 158 -8.99 10.66 9.69
CA PHE A 158 -7.62 10.74 9.25
C PHE A 158 -7.44 10.04 7.90
N THR A 159 -6.41 10.44 7.15
CA THR A 159 -6.11 9.86 5.83
C THR A 159 -4.78 9.11 5.88
N VAL A 160 -4.79 7.88 5.38
CA VAL A 160 -3.59 7.07 5.19
C VAL A 160 -3.26 7.05 3.70
N VAL A 161 -2.00 7.29 3.36
CA VAL A 161 -1.51 7.28 1.98
C VAL A 161 -0.39 6.26 1.84
N VAL A 162 -0.56 5.31 0.93
CA VAL A 162 0.46 4.30 0.60
C VAL A 162 1.16 4.73 -0.68
N ASN A 163 2.47 4.88 -0.59
CA ASN A 163 3.35 5.15 -1.73
C ASN A 163 4.32 3.99 -1.91
N HIS A 164 4.66 3.67 -3.15
CA HIS A 164 5.75 2.75 -3.47
C HIS A 164 6.62 3.35 -4.58
N LEU A 165 7.55 4.20 -4.14
CA LEU A 165 8.47 4.93 -5.00
C LEU A 165 9.56 3.99 -5.52
N LYS A 166 10.04 4.24 -6.74
CA LYS A 166 11.12 3.47 -7.36
C LYS A 166 12.42 3.58 -6.54
N SER A 167 13.06 2.44 -6.32
CA SER A 167 14.34 2.35 -5.59
C SER A 167 15.47 3.16 -6.25
N LYS A 168 16.34 3.75 -5.43
CA LYS A 168 17.54 4.52 -5.83
C LYS A 168 18.54 3.77 -6.73
N GLY A 169 18.59 2.43 -6.68
CA GLY A 169 19.60 1.60 -7.36
C GLY A 169 19.21 1.03 -8.72
N SER A 170 18.21 1.58 -9.39
CA SER A 170 17.85 1.16 -10.75
C SER A 170 18.51 2.07 -11.78
N ASP A 171 19.17 1.48 -12.79
CA ASP A 171 19.86 2.23 -13.83
C ASP A 171 18.94 3.26 -14.50
N CYS A 172 19.41 4.52 -14.61
CA CYS A 172 18.76 5.57 -15.39
C CYS A 172 18.65 5.21 -16.88
N ASN A 173 19.43 4.23 -17.34
CA ASN A 173 19.40 3.68 -18.68
C ASN A 173 18.52 2.44 -18.74
N THR A 174 17.24 2.65 -19.03
CA THR A 174 16.33 1.59 -19.46
C THR A 174 15.63 2.06 -20.73
N ALA A 175 15.03 1.16 -21.51
CA ALA A 175 14.47 1.39 -22.84
C ALA A 175 13.42 2.53 -22.98
N VAL A 176 13.11 3.24 -21.90
CA VAL A 176 12.14 4.33 -21.78
C VAL A 176 12.80 5.73 -21.83
N GLY A 177 14.09 5.82 -22.21
CA GLY A 177 14.82 7.07 -22.41
C GLY A 177 15.92 7.35 -21.39
N VAL A 178 16.87 8.22 -21.76
CA VAL A 178 17.97 8.69 -20.92
C VAL A 178 17.47 9.85 -20.05
N PHE A 179 17.38 9.64 -18.74
CA PHE A 179 17.07 10.70 -17.78
C PHE A 179 18.37 11.33 -17.26
N PRO A 180 18.42 12.65 -17.01
CA PRO A 180 19.58 13.25 -16.38
C PRO A 180 19.85 12.58 -15.03
N PRO A 181 21.12 12.31 -14.68
CA PRO A 181 21.45 11.73 -13.38
C PRO A 181 20.99 12.68 -12.27
N ASP A 182 20.24 12.15 -11.30
CA ASP A 182 19.85 12.85 -10.06
C ASP A 182 20.64 12.28 -8.87
N PRO A 183 21.94 12.62 -8.72
CA PRO A 183 22.78 12.02 -7.70
C PRO A 183 22.20 12.22 -6.29
N ASP A 184 22.26 11.19 -5.45
CA ASP A 184 21.79 11.25 -4.06
C ASP A 184 22.56 12.32 -3.28
N THR A 185 21.88 13.44 -2.98
CA THR A 185 22.48 14.57 -2.23
C THR A 185 22.20 14.50 -0.72
N GLY A 186 21.58 13.43 -0.24
CA GLY A 186 21.21 13.30 1.18
C GLY A 186 20.01 14.14 1.60
N ASP A 187 19.23 14.63 0.63
CA ASP A 187 18.02 15.46 0.84
C ASP A 187 16.73 14.64 0.93
N GLY A 188 16.82 13.32 0.82
CA GLY A 188 15.67 12.40 0.83
C GLY A 188 15.05 12.17 -0.55
N ALA A 189 15.55 12.83 -1.61
CA ALA A 189 15.28 12.44 -2.99
C ALA A 189 16.22 11.30 -3.45
N GLY A 190 15.92 10.72 -4.60
CA GLY A 190 16.70 9.64 -5.18
C GLY A 190 16.71 9.75 -6.70
N VAL A 191 17.71 9.11 -7.32
CA VAL A 191 18.13 9.15 -8.73
C VAL A 191 17.05 9.12 -9.84
N THR A 192 15.80 8.79 -9.51
CA THR A 192 14.67 8.75 -10.45
C THR A 192 13.56 9.75 -10.14
N VAL A 193 13.74 10.64 -9.16
CA VAL A 193 12.81 11.75 -8.91
C VAL A 193 13.20 12.91 -9.83
N THR A 194 13.11 12.71 -11.15
CA THR A 194 13.14 13.84 -12.08
C THR A 194 11.80 14.56 -12.03
N SER A 195 11.53 15.20 -10.90
CA SER A 195 10.69 16.39 -10.87
C SER A 195 11.64 17.54 -10.49
N PRO A 196 11.63 18.68 -11.20
CA PRO A 196 12.35 19.88 -10.76
C PRO A 196 11.80 20.44 -9.43
N VAL A 197 10.85 19.74 -8.81
CA VAL A 197 10.33 20.01 -7.47
C VAL A 197 11.18 19.20 -6.49
N PRO A 198 12.03 19.84 -5.67
CA PRO A 198 12.64 19.18 -4.52
C PRO A 198 11.54 18.46 -3.76
N LEU A 199 11.77 17.23 -3.30
CA LEU A 199 10.93 16.59 -2.28
C LEU A 199 11.10 17.31 -0.93
N ARG A 200 10.79 18.61 -0.92
CA ARG A 200 10.40 19.32 0.29
C ARG A 200 9.02 18.78 0.63
N PRO A 201 8.76 18.35 1.88
CA PRO A 201 7.43 18.00 2.39
C PRO A 201 6.36 19.11 2.30
N ARG A 202 6.62 20.19 1.53
CA ARG A 202 5.88 21.44 1.51
C ARG A 202 5.29 21.81 0.14
N ASN A 203 5.66 21.12 -0.95
CA ASN A 203 5.17 21.41 -2.32
C ASN A 203 4.46 20.23 -2.98
N TYR A 204 3.98 19.26 -2.19
CA TYR A 204 2.93 18.36 -2.64
C TYR A 204 1.63 19.17 -2.68
N SER A 205 0.98 19.28 -3.84
CA SER A 205 -0.37 19.85 -3.90
C SER A 205 -1.34 18.77 -3.40
N PRO A 206 -1.98 18.93 -2.23
CA PRO A 206 -2.89 17.93 -1.67
C PRO A 206 -4.21 17.80 -2.45
N GLY A 207 -4.33 18.42 -3.63
CA GLY A 207 -5.58 18.53 -4.39
C GLY A 207 -6.18 17.21 -4.87
N TRP A 208 -5.39 16.13 -4.84
CA TRP A 208 -5.85 14.76 -5.11
C TRP A 208 -6.40 14.02 -3.88
N LEU A 209 -5.98 14.42 -2.66
CA LEU A 209 -6.37 13.69 -1.46
C LEU A 209 -7.89 13.75 -1.32
N PRO A 210 -8.52 12.70 -0.77
CA PRO A 210 -9.95 12.74 -0.55
C PRO A 210 -10.29 13.96 0.30
N THR A 211 -11.26 14.75 -0.14
CA THR A 211 -11.81 15.79 0.72
C THR A 211 -12.46 15.10 1.93
N PRO A 212 -12.23 15.60 3.15
CA PRO A 212 -12.96 15.09 4.30
C PRO A 212 -14.46 15.23 4.03
N PRO A 213 -15.30 14.22 4.33
CA PRO A 213 -16.74 14.44 4.32
C PRO A 213 -17.05 15.63 5.22
N ALA A 214 -17.95 16.52 4.78
CA ALA A 214 -18.39 17.64 5.59
C ALA A 214 -18.92 17.09 6.92
N ALA A 215 -18.34 17.52 8.03
CA ALA A 215 -18.87 17.18 9.35
C ALA A 215 -20.34 17.58 9.37
N ALA A 216 -21.25 16.62 9.54
CA ALA A 216 -22.65 16.92 9.74
C ALA A 216 -22.74 17.77 11.02
N MET A 217 -23.09 19.05 10.86
CA MET A 217 -23.38 19.90 12.01
C MET A 217 -24.50 19.24 12.81
N PRO A 218 -24.36 19.06 14.13
CA PRO A 218 -25.46 18.56 14.94
C PRO A 218 -26.63 19.54 14.80
N THR A 219 -27.77 19.05 14.33
CA THR A 219 -29.02 19.78 14.41
C THR A 219 -29.38 19.90 15.89
N SER A 220 -29.51 21.14 16.36
CA SER A 220 -29.87 21.54 17.72
C SER A 220 -31.10 20.84 18.28
#